data_AF-A0A836L1U0-F1
#
_entry.id   AF-A0A836L1U0-F1
#
_cell.length_a   1.000
_cell.length_b   1.000
_cell.length_c   1.000
_cell.angle_alpha   90.00
_cell.angle_beta   90.00
_cell.angle_gamma   90.00
#
_symmetry.space_group_name_H-M   'P 1'
#
loop_
_entity.id
_entity.type
_entity.pdbx_description
1 polymer ?
#
loop_
_entity_poly.entity_id
_entity_poly.type
_entity_poly.pdbx_seq_one_letter_code
_entity_poly.pdbx_strand_id
1 'polypeptide(L)'
;MTKLVRKLKQMAKKRAHRKTVQKRKIERAQRELERNSEQRSQRLEDEVDREMARLNGELESEANARAGASCRQTDEAATNEAVKRAVRIVGDLVVDAPVKQSMKQLTRKQAKRKKKMVERGLAVSDSLSKKWDRKKRCIKVRAQIRNENLQN
;
A
#
# COMPACT_ATOMS: atom_id res chain seq x y z
N MET A 1 -4.65 20.11 53.38
CA MET A 1 -3.80 20.37 52.18
C MET A 1 -4.07 21.78 51.70
N THR A 2 -3.05 22.64 51.62
CA THR A 2 -3.21 24.02 51.14
C THR A 2 -3.63 24.04 49.66
N LYS A 3 -4.32 25.10 49.23
CA LYS A 3 -4.77 25.28 47.84
C LYS A 3 -3.61 25.16 46.84
N LEU A 4 -2.42 25.64 47.23
CA LEU A 4 -1.18 25.56 46.46
C LEU A 4 -0.74 24.10 46.22
N VAL A 5 -0.68 23.29 47.28
CA VAL A 5 -0.29 21.87 47.17
C VAL A 5 -1.27 21.10 46.27
N ARG A 6 -2.57 21.40 46.37
CA ARG A 6 -3.59 20.80 45.49
C ARG A 6 -3.36 21.18 44.02
N LYS A 7 -3.02 22.44 43.75
CA LYS A 7 -2.73 22.93 42.40
C LYS A 7 -1.48 22.30 41.81
N LEU A 8 -0.40 22.17 42.60
CA LEU A 8 0.84 21.52 42.17
C LEU A 8 0.63 20.04 41.83
N LYS A 9 -0.10 19.29 42.66
CA LYS A 9 -0.47 17.90 42.35
C LYS A 9 -1.29 17.79 41.06
N GLN A 10 -2.24 18.71 40.84
CA GLN A 10 -3.01 18.75 39.60
C GLN A 10 -2.15 19.07 38.37
N MET A 11 -1.20 19.99 38.49
CA MET A 11 -0.23 20.33 37.44
C MET A 11 0.67 19.14 37.11
N ALA A 12 1.19 18.44 38.12
CA ALA A 12 1.99 17.23 37.95
C ALA A 12 1.21 16.14 37.20
N LYS A 13 -0.05 15.88 37.60
CA LYS A 13 -0.93 14.92 36.91
C LYS A 13 -1.16 15.30 35.44
N LYS A 14 -1.42 16.58 35.14
CA LYS A 14 -1.57 17.07 33.76
C LYS A 14 -0.27 16.97 32.96
N ARG A 15 0.89 17.23 33.58
CA ARG A 15 2.21 17.08 32.94
C ARG A 15 2.50 15.62 32.60
N ALA A 16 2.24 14.70 33.53
CA ALA A 16 2.39 13.26 33.30
C ALA A 16 1.47 12.78 32.17
N HIS A 17 0.20 13.18 32.18
CA HIS A 17 -0.74 12.82 31.11
C HIS A 17 -0.25 13.31 29.74
N ARG A 18 0.18 14.58 29.63
CA ARG A 18 0.73 15.13 28.38
C ARG A 18 1.93 14.33 27.86
N LYS A 19 2.87 13.98 28.74
CA LYS A 19 4.02 13.12 28.37
C LYS A 19 3.57 11.76 27.84
N THR A 20 2.63 11.09 28.53
CA THR A 20 2.14 9.78 28.09
C THR A 20 1.40 9.84 26.75
N VAL A 21 0.59 10.88 26.52
CA VAL A 21 -0.11 11.09 25.24
C VAL A 21 0.90 11.33 24.13
N GLN A 22 1.92 12.16 24.37
CA GLN A 22 2.97 12.43 23.40
C GLN A 22 3.77 11.16 23.07
N LYS A 23 4.16 10.37 24.09
CA LYS A 23 4.82 9.07 23.89
C LYS A 23 3.96 8.14 23.01
N ARG A 24 2.66 8.00 23.30
CA ARG A 24 1.74 7.18 22.50
C ARG A 24 1.56 7.68 21.07
N LYS A 25 1.65 9.00 20.83
CA LYS A 25 1.60 9.55 19.47
C LYS A 25 2.87 9.20 18.69
N ILE A 26 4.03 9.36 19.31
CA ILE A 26 5.33 9.00 18.72
C ILE A 26 5.35 7.50 18.40
N GLU A 27 4.94 6.65 19.35
CA GLU A 27 4.90 5.19 19.16
C GLU A 27 3.97 4.77 18.01
N ARG A 28 2.83 5.46 17.82
CA ARG A 28 1.94 5.19 16.68
C ARG A 28 2.57 5.57 15.35
N ALA A 29 3.22 6.74 15.29
CA ALA A 29 3.91 7.19 14.08
C ALA A 29 5.08 6.26 13.73
N GLN A 30 5.85 5.84 14.73
CA GLN A 30 6.95 4.88 14.56
C GLN A 30 6.44 3.53 14.05
N ARG A 31 5.39 2.97 14.66
CA ARG A 31 4.78 1.71 14.23
C ARG A 31 4.23 1.77 12.80
N GLU A 32 3.76 2.94 12.37
CA GLU A 32 3.30 3.14 10.99
C GLU A 32 4.48 3.18 10.00
N LEU A 33 5.58 3.84 10.36
CA LEU A 33 6.82 3.83 9.58
C LEU A 33 7.40 2.41 9.46
N GLU A 34 7.48 1.66 10.57
CA GLU A 34 7.98 0.28 10.58
C GLU A 34 7.16 -0.63 9.65
N ARG A 35 5.82 -0.55 9.71
CA ARG A 35 4.96 -1.31 8.79
C ARG A 35 5.17 -0.93 7.33
N ASN A 36 5.41 0.35 7.05
CA ASN A 36 5.66 0.81 5.69
C ASN A 36 7.03 0.32 5.19
N SER A 37 8.06 0.28 6.05
CA SER A 37 9.34 -0.32 5.70
C SER A 37 9.25 -1.82 5.48
N GLU A 38 8.52 -2.55 6.32
CA GLU A 38 8.28 -3.99 6.15
C GLU A 38 7.59 -4.29 4.82
N GLN A 39 6.54 -3.52 4.47
CA GLN A 39 5.86 -3.66 3.18
C GLN A 39 6.77 -3.36 1.98
N ARG A 40 7.72 -2.43 2.12
CA ARG A 40 8.71 -2.15 1.08
C ARG A 40 9.72 -3.28 0.96
N SER A 41 10.21 -3.81 2.08
CA SER A 41 11.10 -4.98 2.09
C SER A 41 10.45 -6.16 1.39
N GLN A 42 9.20 -6.48 1.75
CA GLN A 42 8.45 -7.57 1.13
C GLN A 42 8.29 -7.41 -0.38
N ARG A 43 8.09 -6.18 -0.88
CA ARG A 43 8.01 -5.94 -2.32
C ARG A 43 9.34 -6.17 -3.03
N LEU A 44 10.44 -5.76 -2.39
CA LEU A 44 11.78 -6.00 -2.93
C LEU A 44 12.11 -7.49 -2.92
N GLU A 45 11.78 -8.20 -1.85
CA GLU A 45 11.90 -9.67 -1.77
C GLU A 45 11.10 -10.34 -2.89
N ASP A 46 9.84 -9.94 -3.11
CA ASP A 46 9.01 -10.45 -4.21
C ASP A 46 9.59 -10.14 -5.60
N GLU A 47 10.24 -8.99 -5.77
CA GLU A 47 10.92 -8.60 -7.02
C GLU A 47 12.17 -9.43 -7.27
N VAL A 48 13.00 -9.63 -6.23
CA VAL A 48 14.18 -10.50 -6.28
C VAL A 48 13.77 -11.94 -6.59
N ASP A 49 12.71 -12.46 -5.96
CA ASP A 49 12.20 -13.80 -6.23
C ASP A 49 11.77 -13.96 -7.69
N ARG A 50 11.17 -12.93 -8.31
CA ARG A 50 10.81 -12.94 -9.73
C ARG A 50 12.02 -12.87 -10.64
N GLU A 51 13.01 -12.05 -10.31
CA GLU A 51 14.22 -11.92 -11.10
C GLU A 51 15.08 -13.18 -11.03
N MET A 52 15.21 -13.78 -9.84
CA MET A 52 15.83 -15.09 -9.65
C MET A 52 15.09 -16.19 -10.42
N ALA A 53 13.75 -16.16 -10.45
CA ALA A 53 12.98 -17.08 -11.27
C ALA A 53 13.22 -16.87 -12.78
N ARG A 54 13.40 -15.62 -13.22
CA ARG A 54 13.75 -15.28 -14.61
C ARG A 54 15.14 -15.77 -14.98
N LEU A 55 16.15 -15.47 -14.16
CA LEU A 55 17.53 -15.91 -14.37
C LEU A 55 17.65 -17.43 -14.35
N ASN A 56 16.97 -18.11 -13.42
CA ASN A 56 16.91 -19.56 -13.43
C ASN A 56 16.22 -20.09 -14.70
N GLY A 57 15.14 -19.45 -15.17
CA GLY A 57 14.52 -19.80 -16.45
C GLY A 57 15.41 -19.57 -17.67
N GLU A 58 16.23 -18.51 -17.67
CA GLU A 58 17.22 -18.23 -18.72
C GLU A 58 18.37 -19.25 -18.69
N LEU A 59 18.87 -19.62 -17.49
CA LEU A 59 19.86 -20.67 -17.30
C LEU A 59 19.35 -22.05 -17.74
N GLU A 60 18.11 -22.39 -17.42
CA GLU A 60 17.44 -23.61 -17.90
C GLU A 60 17.25 -23.57 -19.42
N SER A 61 16.95 -22.40 -20.00
CA SER A 61 16.84 -22.23 -21.46
C SER A 61 18.18 -22.32 -22.17
N GLU A 62 19.28 -21.83 -21.58
CA GLU A 62 20.64 -21.98 -22.10
C GLU A 62 21.17 -23.41 -21.92
N ALA A 63 20.85 -24.07 -20.81
CA ALA A 63 21.14 -25.47 -20.58
C ALA A 63 20.35 -26.38 -21.54
N ASN A 64 19.06 -26.09 -21.78
CA ASN A 64 18.26 -26.75 -22.81
C ASN A 64 18.69 -26.40 -24.23
N ALA A 65 19.22 -25.21 -24.50
CA ALA A 65 19.81 -24.90 -25.80
C ALA A 65 21.10 -25.70 -26.04
N ARG A 66 21.88 -25.98 -24.98
CA ARG A 66 23.04 -26.88 -25.03
C ARG A 66 22.68 -28.37 -25.10
N ALA A 67 21.59 -28.80 -24.46
CA ALA A 67 21.11 -30.19 -24.51
C ALA A 67 20.24 -30.48 -25.77
N GLY A 68 19.55 -29.48 -26.28
CA GLY A 68 18.61 -29.52 -27.41
C GLY A 68 19.25 -29.61 -28.79
N ALA A 69 20.59 -29.65 -28.87
CA ALA A 69 21.28 -30.13 -30.07
C ALA A 69 21.08 -31.64 -30.32
N SER A 70 20.40 -32.36 -29.41
CA SER A 70 20.28 -33.82 -29.49
C SER A 70 18.86 -34.42 -29.58
N CYS A 71 17.77 -33.65 -29.55
CA CYS A 71 16.45 -34.27 -29.72
C CYS A 71 15.37 -33.27 -30.16
N ARG A 72 14.74 -33.58 -31.30
CA ARG A 72 13.66 -32.80 -31.94
C ARG A 72 12.39 -33.65 -31.87
N GLN A 73 11.24 -32.99 -31.67
CA GLN A 73 9.86 -33.53 -31.56
C GLN A 73 9.58 -34.11 -30.15
N THR A 74 8.53 -33.73 -29.42
CA THR A 74 7.12 -33.60 -29.80
C THR A 74 6.32 -32.65 -28.88
N ASP A 75 5.13 -32.29 -29.37
CA ASP A 75 3.90 -31.95 -28.63
C ASP A 75 3.63 -30.54 -28.08
N GLU A 76 3.14 -29.67 -28.97
CA GLU A 76 2.53 -28.37 -28.65
C GLU A 76 1.15 -28.46 -27.95
N ALA A 77 0.52 -29.63 -27.89
CA ALA A 77 -0.86 -29.79 -27.37
C ALA A 77 -0.97 -29.82 -25.84
N ALA A 78 0.08 -30.19 -25.10
CA ALA A 78 0.04 -30.34 -23.64
C ALA A 78 0.19 -29.01 -22.86
N THR A 79 0.56 -27.93 -23.55
CA THR A 79 0.89 -26.64 -22.91
C THR A 79 -0.35 -25.87 -22.43
N ASN A 80 -1.53 -26.07 -23.03
CA ASN A 80 -2.72 -25.28 -22.72
C ASN A 80 -3.46 -25.70 -21.43
N GLU A 81 -3.33 -26.96 -20.98
CA GLU A 81 -3.85 -27.38 -19.65
C GLU A 81 -2.87 -27.08 -18.51
N ALA A 82 -1.57 -27.04 -18.81
CA ALA A 82 -0.51 -26.67 -17.87
C ALA A 82 -0.57 -25.19 -17.45
N VAL A 83 -1.27 -24.31 -18.18
CA VAL A 83 -1.45 -22.91 -17.74
C VAL A 83 -2.37 -22.79 -16.50
N LYS A 84 -3.20 -23.81 -16.20
CA LYS A 84 -4.07 -23.81 -15.01
C LYS A 84 -3.44 -24.44 -13.76
N ARG A 85 -2.38 -25.24 -13.90
CA ARG A 85 -1.60 -25.80 -12.80
C ARG A 85 -0.18 -25.28 -12.94
N ALA A 86 0.27 -24.41 -12.05
CA ALA A 86 1.65 -23.95 -12.08
C ALA A 86 2.57 -25.16 -11.80
N VAL A 87 3.03 -25.82 -12.84
CA VAL A 87 3.91 -26.98 -12.72
C VAL A 87 5.35 -26.49 -12.75
N ARG A 88 6.16 -26.90 -11.76
CA ARG A 88 7.62 -26.72 -11.78
C ARG A 88 8.24 -28.04 -12.24
N ILE A 89 8.99 -28.00 -13.32
CA ILE A 89 9.77 -29.14 -13.81
C ILE A 89 11.16 -29.03 -13.17
N VAL A 90 11.64 -30.09 -12.51
CA VAL A 90 13.00 -30.19 -11.94
C VAL A 90 13.62 -31.49 -12.44
N GLY A 91 14.52 -31.42 -13.43
CA GLY A 91 15.04 -32.60 -14.12
C GLY A 91 13.91 -33.40 -14.78
N ASP A 92 13.89 -34.73 -14.60
CA ASP A 92 12.83 -35.62 -15.11
C ASP A 92 11.56 -35.64 -14.24
N LEU A 93 11.54 -34.89 -13.13
CA LEU A 93 10.44 -34.91 -12.17
C LEU A 93 9.53 -33.69 -12.34
N VAL A 94 8.26 -33.97 -12.63
CA VAL A 94 7.20 -32.96 -12.74
C VAL A 94 6.59 -32.75 -11.35
N VAL A 95 6.83 -31.57 -10.75
CA VAL A 95 6.32 -31.23 -9.42
C VAL A 95 5.20 -30.19 -9.54
N ASP A 96 4.01 -30.54 -9.06
CA ASP A 96 2.88 -29.61 -8.98
C ASP A 96 3.23 -28.49 -7.98
N ALA A 97 3.46 -27.26 -8.47
CA ALA A 97 3.64 -26.11 -7.60
C ALA A 97 2.26 -25.48 -7.30
N PRO A 98 1.96 -25.16 -6.03
CA PRO A 98 0.66 -24.60 -5.70
C PRO A 98 0.51 -23.21 -6.34
N VAL A 99 -0.49 -23.05 -7.20
CA VAL A 99 -0.93 -21.76 -7.73
C VAL A 99 -1.34 -20.90 -6.55
N LYS A 100 -0.47 -19.94 -6.15
CA LYS A 100 -0.80 -18.96 -5.11
C LYS A 100 -2.00 -18.16 -5.61
N GLN A 101 -3.19 -18.44 -5.07
CA GLN A 101 -4.41 -17.68 -5.40
C GLN A 101 -4.16 -16.19 -5.10
N SER A 102 -4.11 -15.37 -6.15
CA SER A 102 -3.56 -14.01 -6.12
C SER A 102 -4.40 -12.98 -5.37
N MET A 103 -5.57 -13.36 -4.86
CA MET A 103 -6.43 -12.48 -4.06
C MET A 103 -7.12 -13.30 -3.00
N LYS A 104 -6.73 -13.13 -1.73
CA LYS A 104 -7.57 -13.56 -0.60
C LYS A 104 -8.90 -12.83 -0.74
N GLN A 105 -9.99 -13.55 -1.03
CA GLN A 105 -11.33 -12.97 -1.07
C GLN A 105 -11.57 -12.22 0.25
N LEU A 106 -11.69 -10.90 0.17
CA LEU A 106 -11.94 -10.08 1.35
C LEU A 106 -13.27 -10.50 1.94
N THR A 107 -13.28 -10.85 3.22
CA THR A 107 -14.53 -11.15 3.92
C THR A 107 -15.50 -9.97 3.80
N ARG A 108 -16.81 -10.25 3.77
CA ARG A 108 -17.86 -9.23 3.65
C ARG A 108 -17.68 -8.05 4.63
N LYS A 109 -17.20 -8.34 5.85
CA LYS A 109 -16.92 -7.32 6.89
C LYS A 109 -15.72 -6.43 6.53
N GLN A 110 -14.65 -6.99 5.98
CA GLN A 110 -13.48 -6.23 5.55
C GLN A 110 -13.81 -5.34 4.33
N ALA A 111 -14.56 -5.86 3.36
CA ALA A 111 -15.05 -5.08 2.22
C ALA A 111 -15.91 -3.89 2.69
N LYS A 112 -16.84 -4.11 3.64
CA LYS A 112 -17.67 -3.05 4.21
C LYS A 112 -16.85 -1.98 4.96
N ARG A 113 -15.78 -2.37 5.66
CA ARG A 113 -14.87 -1.41 6.33
C ARG A 113 -14.10 -0.56 5.33
N LYS A 114 -13.57 -1.17 4.26
CA LYS A 114 -12.90 -0.44 3.17
C LYS A 114 -13.85 0.54 2.49
N LYS A 115 -15.07 0.13 2.14
CA LYS A 115 -16.09 1.02 1.55
C LYS A 115 -16.38 2.23 2.43
N LYS A 116 -16.60 2.03 3.74
CA LYS A 116 -16.82 3.14 4.69
C LYS A 116 -15.63 4.10 4.78
N MET A 117 -14.40 3.60 4.67
CA MET A 117 -13.20 4.44 4.70
C MET A 117 -13.13 5.32 3.44
N VAL A 118 -13.42 4.74 2.27
CA VAL A 118 -13.47 5.45 1.00
C VAL A 118 -14.58 6.51 1.02
N GLU A 119 -15.79 6.17 1.45
CA GLU A 119 -16.92 7.10 1.59
C GLU A 119 -16.57 8.31 2.47
N ARG A 120 -15.88 8.08 3.60
CA ARG A 120 -15.39 9.17 4.46
C ARG A 120 -14.36 10.05 3.75
N GLY A 121 -13.46 9.45 2.98
CA GLY A 121 -12.47 10.16 2.18
C GLY A 121 -13.13 11.07 1.15
N LEU A 122 -14.13 10.56 0.43
CA LEU A 122 -14.91 11.32 -0.55
C LEU A 122 -15.64 12.50 0.11
N ALA A 123 -16.31 12.27 1.24
CA ALA A 123 -17.00 13.35 1.97
C ALA A 123 -16.06 14.48 2.42
N VAL A 124 -14.84 14.13 2.86
CA VAL A 124 -13.82 15.14 3.21
C VAL A 124 -13.36 15.89 1.97
N SER A 125 -13.08 15.19 0.87
CA SER A 125 -12.71 15.79 -0.41
C SER A 125 -13.76 16.78 -0.89
N ASP A 126 -15.05 16.42 -0.84
CA ASP A 126 -16.17 17.28 -1.23
C ASP A 126 -16.29 18.52 -0.34
N SER A 127 -15.99 18.39 0.95
CA SER A 127 -15.99 19.54 1.85
C SER A 127 -14.86 20.53 1.53
N LEU A 128 -13.70 20.00 1.12
CA LEU A 128 -12.54 20.80 0.75
C LEU A 128 -12.73 21.46 -0.62
N SER A 129 -13.30 20.76 -1.60
CA SER A 129 -13.62 21.31 -2.91
C SER A 129 -14.60 22.48 -2.79
N LYS A 130 -15.67 22.35 -2.01
CA LYS A 130 -16.62 23.44 -1.74
C LYS A 130 -15.95 24.67 -1.09
N LYS A 131 -15.03 24.47 -0.15
CA LYS A 131 -14.26 25.57 0.46
C LYS A 131 -13.35 26.24 -0.55
N TRP A 132 -12.71 25.46 -1.41
CA TRP A 132 -11.85 25.96 -2.48
C TRP A 132 -12.64 26.80 -3.49
N ASP A 133 -13.81 26.33 -3.92
CA ASP A 133 -14.68 27.06 -4.85
C ASP A 133 -15.20 28.36 -4.25
N ARG A 134 -15.53 28.35 -2.95
CA ARG A 134 -15.89 29.57 -2.22
C ARG A 134 -14.72 30.56 -2.20
N LYS A 135 -13.50 30.09 -1.93
CA LYS A 135 -12.30 30.93 -1.95
C LYS A 135 -12.06 31.54 -3.33
N LYS A 136 -12.16 30.73 -4.39
CA LYS A 136 -12.07 31.21 -5.79
C LYS A 136 -13.08 32.31 -6.09
N ARG A 137 -14.35 32.11 -5.72
CA ARG A 137 -15.40 33.13 -5.88
C ARG A 137 -15.08 34.42 -5.14
N CYS A 138 -14.68 34.34 -3.87
CA CYS A 138 -14.31 35.53 -3.09
C CYS A 138 -13.12 36.29 -3.71
N ILE A 139 -12.12 35.58 -4.23
CA ILE A 139 -10.98 36.21 -4.92
C ILE A 139 -11.46 36.92 -6.19
N LYS A 140 -12.32 36.27 -6.99
CA LYS A 140 -12.87 36.85 -8.21
C LYS A 140 -13.67 38.12 -7.93
N VAL A 141 -14.54 38.10 -6.92
CA VAL A 141 -15.33 39.28 -6.51
C VAL A 141 -14.43 40.42 -6.03
N ARG A 142 -13.41 40.14 -5.21
CA ARG A 142 -12.46 41.18 -4.79
C ARG A 142 -11.68 41.77 -5.95
N ALA A 143 -11.28 40.95 -6.92
CA ALA A 143 -10.60 41.42 -8.11
C ALA A 143 -11.51 42.34 -8.95
N GLN A 144 -12.79 41.99 -9.10
CA GLN A 144 -13.79 42.83 -9.76
C GLN A 144 -13.95 44.18 -9.06
N ILE A 145 -14.17 44.19 -7.74
CA ILE A 145 -14.29 45.43 -6.95
C ILE A 145 -13.03 46.30 -7.07
N ARG A 146 -11.84 45.69 -7.01
CA ARG A 146 -10.58 46.44 -7.19
C ARG A 146 -10.50 47.06 -8.59
N ASN A 147 -10.91 46.34 -9.63
CA ASN A 147 -10.86 46.83 -11.00
C ASN A 147 -11.88 47.95 -11.23
N GLU A 148 -13.10 47.83 -10.68
CA GLU A 148 -14.12 48.88 -10.71
C GLU A 148 -13.61 50.16 -10.03
N ASN A 149 -12.95 50.02 -8.87
CA ASN A 149 -12.35 51.15 -8.14
C ASN A 149 -11.12 51.77 -8.83
N LEU A 150 -10.52 51.10 -9.83
CA LEU A 150 -9.42 51.64 -10.63
C LEU A 150 -9.90 52.36 -11.90
N GLN A 151 -11.16 52.12 -12.30
CA GLN A 151 -11.78 52.72 -13.49
C GLN A 151 -12.58 53.99 -13.17
N ASN A 152 -12.85 54.23 -11.88
CA ASN A 152 -13.36 55.51 -11.34
C ASN A 152 -12.20 56.38 -10.87
#